data_AF-E3MBT7-F1
#
_entry.id   AF-E3MBT7-F1
#
_cell.length_a   1.000
_cell.length_b   1.000
_cell.length_c   1.000
_cell.angle_alpha   90.00
_cell.angle_beta   90.00
_cell.angle_gamma   90.00
#
_symmetry.space_group_name_H-M   'P 1'
#
loop_
_entity.id
_entity.type
_entity.pdbx_description
1 polymer ?
#
loop_
_entity_poly.entity_id
_entity_poly.type
_entity_poly.pdbx_seq_one_letter_code
_entity_poly.pdbx_strand_id
1 'polypeptide(L)'
;MFMHNVHFISTPIYIYILITLFKNKNISSEFYVTFMWLPVTYLPYEVYRTTGWLSRWGVSGLFQFYILTQFVIVIGVSILEMFHFRFIAVVVHHTGGLLMKLPSYGLYVFRGLAVTQVITVAWSTFDGRTLVYQQNRKGALFQKDVNVPKEIGCYTVFIFTPEDPILITNLAIYGVLVFLGLIVALSTVYLINRFLNRAHNLSQETKRLQKMLIVSLFGQSAIHVIMIAFPASYKFIN
;
A
#
# COMPACT_ATOMS: atom_id res chain seq x y z
N MET A 1 2.47 -26.01 -24.02
CA MET A 1 0.99 -25.96 -24.08
C MET A 1 0.42 -26.47 -22.76
N PHE A 2 0.48 -25.66 -21.69
CA PHE A 2 -0.12 -25.96 -20.37
C PHE A 2 -0.26 -24.62 -19.60
N MET A 3 -1.07 -23.69 -20.11
CA MET A 3 -1.38 -22.42 -19.41
C MET A 3 -2.90 -22.13 -19.39
N HIS A 4 -3.73 -23.09 -19.77
CA HIS A 4 -5.19 -22.88 -19.86
C HIS A 4 -6.00 -23.33 -18.64
N ASN A 5 -5.41 -24.09 -17.70
CA ASN A 5 -6.19 -24.73 -16.62
C ASN A 5 -6.17 -23.98 -15.27
N VAL A 6 -5.31 -22.97 -15.09
CA VAL A 6 -5.28 -22.19 -13.83
C VAL A 6 -6.41 -21.17 -13.76
N HIS A 7 -6.89 -20.69 -14.91
CA HIS A 7 -7.99 -19.72 -14.99
C HIS A 7 -9.35 -20.29 -14.53
N PHE A 8 -9.58 -21.59 -14.67
CA PHE A 8 -10.89 -22.21 -14.40
C PHE A 8 -11.12 -22.54 -12.91
N ILE A 9 -10.03 -22.79 -12.17
CA ILE A 9 -10.07 -22.99 -10.70
C ILE A 9 -10.08 -21.63 -9.98
N SER A 10 -9.51 -20.58 -10.59
CA SER A 10 -9.52 -19.23 -10.02
C SER A 10 -10.88 -18.54 -10.06
N THR A 11 -11.75 -18.84 -11.03
CA THR A 11 -13.06 -18.17 -11.21
C THR A 11 -14.00 -18.27 -10.01
N PRO A 12 -14.24 -19.44 -9.39
CA PRO A 12 -15.11 -19.54 -8.21
C PRO A 12 -14.51 -18.85 -6.97
N ILE A 13 -13.18 -18.87 -6.82
CA ILE A 13 -12.47 -18.11 -5.76
C ILE A 13 -12.61 -16.61 -6.03
N TYR A 14 -12.51 -16.18 -7.29
CA TYR A 14 -12.68 -14.80 -7.71
C TYR A 14 -14.09 -14.28 -7.45
N ILE A 15 -15.12 -15.11 -7.68
CA ILE A 15 -16.52 -14.78 -7.39
C ILE A 15 -16.74 -14.66 -5.88
N TYR A 16 -16.14 -15.53 -5.07
CA TYR A 16 -16.19 -15.41 -3.61
C TYR A 16 -15.48 -14.15 -3.10
N ILE A 17 -14.32 -13.80 -3.67
CA ILE A 17 -13.62 -12.56 -3.40
C ILE A 17 -14.47 -11.36 -3.85
N LEU A 18 -15.18 -11.43 -4.99
CA LEU A 18 -16.13 -10.43 -5.52
C LEU A 18 -17.34 -10.19 -4.61
N ILE A 19 -17.89 -11.24 -4.00
CA ILE A 19 -18.98 -11.14 -3.01
C ILE A 19 -18.47 -10.50 -1.71
N THR A 20 -17.23 -10.80 -1.32
CA THR A 20 -16.56 -10.16 -0.17
C THR A 20 -16.16 -8.70 -0.47
N LEU A 21 -15.86 -8.40 -1.74
CA LEU A 21 -15.51 -7.10 -2.35
C LEU A 21 -16.63 -6.07 -2.23
N PHE A 22 -17.90 -6.45 -2.42
CA PHE A 22 -19.05 -5.54 -2.31
C PHE A 22 -19.35 -5.07 -0.87
N LYS A 23 -18.74 -5.69 0.14
CA LYS A 23 -18.99 -5.37 1.56
C LYS A 23 -17.96 -4.41 2.20
N ASN A 24 -16.82 -4.12 1.56
CA ASN A 24 -15.69 -3.41 2.18
C ASN A 24 -15.45 -2.00 1.61
N LYS A 25 -14.98 -1.08 2.46
CA LYS A 25 -14.65 0.33 2.10
C LYS A 25 -13.47 0.50 1.13
N ASN A 26 -12.86 -0.59 0.67
CA ASN A 26 -11.67 -0.58 -0.19
C ASN A 26 -11.96 -0.96 -1.66
N ILE A 27 -13.23 -0.90 -2.08
CA ILE A 27 -13.69 -1.28 -3.43
C ILE A 27 -12.86 -0.62 -4.53
N SER A 28 -12.54 0.66 -4.41
CA SER A 28 -11.86 1.41 -5.47
C SER A 28 -10.43 0.93 -5.73
N SER A 29 -9.65 0.64 -4.68
CA SER A 29 -8.27 0.17 -4.82
C SER A 29 -8.22 -1.27 -5.32
N GLU A 30 -9.13 -2.13 -4.84
CA GLU A 30 -9.23 -3.51 -5.29
C GLU A 30 -9.71 -3.59 -6.75
N PHE A 31 -10.74 -2.81 -7.12
CA PHE A 31 -11.18 -2.67 -8.51
C PHE A 31 -10.05 -2.18 -9.40
N TYR A 32 -9.25 -1.22 -8.91
CA TYR A 32 -8.09 -0.72 -9.63
C TYR A 32 -7.06 -1.82 -9.89
N VAL A 33 -6.63 -2.55 -8.86
CA VAL A 33 -5.63 -3.62 -9.00
C VAL A 33 -6.14 -4.75 -9.92
N THR A 34 -7.41 -5.11 -9.76
CA THR A 34 -8.07 -6.27 -10.38
C THR A 34 -8.37 -6.05 -11.86
N PHE A 35 -8.91 -4.89 -12.24
CA PHE A 35 -9.36 -4.62 -13.61
C PHE A 35 -8.49 -3.59 -14.33
N MET A 36 -8.06 -2.54 -13.63
CA MET A 36 -7.40 -1.39 -14.24
C MET A 36 -5.89 -1.61 -14.43
N TRP A 37 -5.20 -2.16 -13.43
CA TRP A 37 -3.75 -2.30 -13.40
C TRP A 37 -3.28 -3.67 -13.92
N LEU A 38 -3.77 -4.76 -13.30
CA LEU A 38 -3.43 -6.15 -13.59
C LEU A 38 -1.91 -6.37 -13.83
N PRO A 39 -1.08 -6.31 -12.78
CA PRO A 39 0.38 -6.34 -12.88
C PRO A 39 0.92 -7.75 -13.18
N VAL A 40 1.84 -7.84 -14.12
CA VAL A 40 2.62 -9.04 -14.47
C VAL A 40 4.09 -8.71 -14.27
N THR A 41 4.83 -9.55 -13.55
CA THR A 41 6.27 -9.35 -13.33
C THR A 41 7.05 -10.29 -14.22
N TYR A 42 8.23 -9.88 -14.68
CA TYR A 42 9.10 -10.71 -15.51
C TYR A 42 10.37 -11.04 -14.75
N LEU A 43 10.43 -12.21 -14.12
CA LEU A 43 11.64 -12.66 -13.45
C LEU A 43 12.70 -13.08 -14.48
N PRO A 44 14.01 -12.88 -14.21
CA PRO A 44 14.60 -12.30 -12.98
C PRO A 44 14.70 -10.77 -13.00
N TYR A 45 14.05 -10.09 -13.94
CA TYR A 45 14.15 -8.65 -14.11
C TYR A 45 13.26 -7.90 -13.10
N GLU A 46 13.77 -6.79 -12.55
CA GLU A 46 13.05 -5.91 -11.61
C GLU A 46 12.02 -5.02 -12.33
N VAL A 47 11.11 -5.66 -13.07
CA VAL A 47 10.11 -5.00 -13.91
C VAL A 47 8.73 -5.55 -13.65
N TYR A 48 7.74 -4.66 -13.71
CA TYR A 48 6.35 -5.07 -13.86
C TYR A 48 5.73 -4.40 -15.08
N ARG A 49 4.94 -5.19 -15.79
CA ARG A 49 4.10 -4.80 -16.91
C ARG A 49 2.67 -4.73 -16.45
N THR A 50 1.98 -3.67 -16.83
CA THR A 50 0.55 -3.55 -16.60
C THR A 50 -0.19 -4.14 -17.80
N THR A 51 -1.25 -4.92 -17.55
CA THR A 51 -2.02 -5.61 -18.61
C THR A 51 -3.52 -5.34 -18.52
N GLY A 52 -3.94 -4.55 -17.53
CA GLY A 52 -5.34 -4.18 -17.31
C GLY A 52 -5.86 -3.16 -18.32
N TRP A 53 -7.07 -2.66 -18.08
CA TRP A 53 -7.74 -1.72 -18.99
C TRP A 53 -6.94 -0.45 -19.25
N LEU A 54 -6.23 0.08 -18.25
CA LEU A 54 -5.40 1.27 -18.41
C LEU A 54 -4.24 1.06 -19.38
N SER A 55 -3.62 -0.13 -19.36
CA SER A 55 -2.62 -0.49 -20.36
C SER A 55 -3.20 -0.51 -21.77
N ARG A 56 -4.45 -0.94 -21.94
CA ARG A 56 -5.12 -0.99 -23.25
C ARG A 56 -5.51 0.39 -23.76
N TRP A 57 -5.78 1.32 -22.85
CA TRP A 57 -5.98 2.75 -23.17
C TRP A 57 -4.67 3.52 -23.35
N GLY A 58 -3.50 2.86 -23.32
CA GLY A 58 -2.21 3.49 -23.58
C GLY A 58 -1.61 4.25 -22.40
N VAL A 59 -2.10 4.02 -21.17
CA VAL A 59 -1.58 4.67 -19.97
C VAL A 59 -0.23 4.07 -19.56
N SER A 60 0.74 4.92 -19.19
CA SER A 60 2.10 4.49 -18.85
C SER A 60 2.15 3.58 -17.61
N GLY A 61 3.10 2.65 -17.57
CA GLY A 61 3.30 1.77 -16.42
C GLY A 61 3.71 2.53 -15.16
N LEU A 62 4.51 3.60 -15.34
CA LEU A 62 4.93 4.53 -14.28
C LEU A 62 3.72 5.23 -13.64
N PHE A 63 2.83 5.80 -14.45
CA PHE A 63 1.65 6.49 -13.95
C PHE A 63 0.71 5.54 -13.19
N GLN A 64 0.51 4.34 -13.72
CA GLN A 64 -0.31 3.32 -13.06
C GLN A 64 0.26 2.92 -11.69
N PHE A 65 1.57 2.80 -11.57
CA PHE A 65 2.21 2.53 -10.28
C PHE A 65 2.07 3.67 -9.27
N TYR A 66 2.17 4.90 -9.75
CA TYR A 66 1.91 6.05 -8.90
C TYR A 66 0.47 6.08 -8.38
N ILE A 67 -0.53 5.74 -9.20
CA ILE A 67 -1.92 5.59 -8.74
C ILE A 67 -2.02 4.50 -7.66
N LEU A 68 -1.40 3.34 -7.86
CA LEU A 68 -1.37 2.28 -6.84
C LEU A 68 -0.78 2.80 -5.52
N THR A 69 0.37 3.49 -5.60
CA THR A 69 1.04 4.05 -4.43
C THR A 69 0.12 5.00 -3.68
N GLN A 70 -0.66 5.82 -4.38
CA GLN A 70 -1.68 6.69 -3.76
C GLN A 70 -2.77 5.90 -3.04
N PHE A 71 -3.30 4.83 -3.66
CA PHE A 71 -4.28 3.99 -2.99
C PHE A 71 -3.74 3.41 -1.69
N VAL A 72 -2.49 2.91 -1.69
CA VAL A 72 -1.88 2.35 -0.47
C VAL A 72 -1.72 3.42 0.62
N ILE A 73 -1.33 4.65 0.27
CA ILE A 73 -1.22 5.74 1.23
C ILE A 73 -2.59 6.10 1.82
N VAL A 74 -3.63 6.22 0.99
CA VAL A 74 -5.00 6.52 1.44
C VAL A 74 -5.56 5.42 2.36
N ILE A 75 -5.27 4.15 2.06
CA ILE A 75 -5.58 3.03 2.94
C ILE A 75 -4.83 3.18 4.27
N GLY A 76 -3.54 3.53 4.23
CA GLY A 76 -2.74 3.81 5.41
C GLY A 76 -3.34 4.92 6.29
N VAL A 77 -3.74 6.05 5.70
CA VAL A 77 -4.44 7.14 6.41
C VAL A 77 -5.71 6.61 7.08
N SER A 78 -6.54 5.87 6.33
CA SER A 78 -7.82 5.34 6.82
C SER A 78 -7.64 4.39 8.01
N ILE A 79 -6.62 3.52 7.96
CA ILE A 79 -6.27 2.61 9.06
C ILE A 79 -5.84 3.41 10.30
N LEU A 80 -4.96 4.40 10.13
CA LEU A 80 -4.49 5.22 11.24
C LEU A 80 -5.61 6.06 11.87
N GLU A 81 -6.56 6.54 11.07
CA GLU A 81 -7.76 7.22 11.57
C GLU A 81 -8.63 6.29 12.42
N MET A 82 -8.78 5.02 12.04
CA MET A 82 -9.49 4.04 12.85
C MET A 82 -8.78 3.79 14.19
N PHE A 83 -7.45 3.68 14.19
CA PHE A 83 -6.67 3.56 15.43
C PHE A 83 -6.83 4.81 16.30
N HIS A 84 -6.74 5.99 15.70
CA HIS A 84 -6.89 7.27 16.39
C HIS A 84 -8.29 7.47 16.98
N PHE A 85 -9.34 7.10 16.24
CA PHE A 85 -10.71 7.14 16.73
C PHE A 85 -10.88 6.26 17.98
N ARG A 86 -10.35 5.02 17.95
CA ARG A 86 -10.36 4.11 19.11
C ARG A 86 -9.55 4.67 20.28
N PHE A 87 -8.42 5.30 19.99
CA PHE A 87 -7.59 5.95 21.00
C PHE A 87 -8.31 7.09 21.72
N ILE A 88 -8.96 7.99 20.98
CA ILE A 88 -9.74 9.09 21.57
C ILE A 88 -10.88 8.55 22.43
N ALA A 89 -11.62 7.57 21.92
CA ALA A 89 -12.76 6.98 22.61
C ALA A 89 -12.38 6.33 23.95
N VAL A 90 -11.18 5.77 24.07
CA VAL A 90 -10.74 5.07 25.28
C VAL A 90 -9.91 5.94 26.22
N VAL A 91 -8.99 6.77 25.71
CA VAL A 91 -7.92 7.36 26.52
C VAL A 91 -8.05 8.87 26.69
N VAL A 92 -8.28 9.61 25.60
CA VAL A 92 -8.09 11.08 25.58
C VAL A 92 -9.08 11.84 26.45
N HIS A 93 -10.32 11.35 26.59
CA HIS A 93 -11.31 11.99 27.46
C HIS A 93 -11.06 11.79 28.97
N HIS A 94 -10.10 10.95 29.35
CA HIS A 94 -9.89 10.56 30.75
C HIS A 94 -8.53 11.00 31.33
N THR A 95 -7.55 11.45 30.53
CA THR A 95 -6.20 11.77 31.05
C THR A 95 -5.46 12.84 30.24
N GLY A 96 -5.03 13.93 30.89
CA GLY A 96 -4.46 15.14 30.26
C GLY A 96 -2.94 15.16 30.01
N GLY A 97 -2.27 14.01 29.86
CA GLY A 97 -0.79 13.97 29.70
C GLY A 97 -0.28 14.18 28.26
N LEU A 98 0.93 14.73 28.10
CA LEU A 98 1.60 14.95 26.79
C LEU A 98 1.76 13.63 25.98
N LEU A 99 2.10 12.54 26.68
CA LEU A 99 2.27 11.20 26.09
C LEU A 99 0.95 10.69 25.44
N MET A 100 -0.19 11.17 25.92
CA MET A 100 -1.51 10.84 25.37
C MET A 100 -1.85 11.66 24.12
N LYS A 101 -1.04 12.64 23.71
CA LYS A 101 -1.21 13.36 22.44
C LYS A 101 -0.38 12.78 21.30
N LEU A 102 0.51 11.82 21.59
CA LEU A 102 1.48 11.28 20.64
C LEU A 102 0.83 10.58 19.43
N PRO A 103 -0.18 9.70 19.58
CA PRO A 103 -0.90 9.14 18.43
C PRO A 103 -1.59 10.19 17.56
N SER A 104 -2.20 11.21 18.18
CA SER A 104 -2.83 12.32 17.46
C SER A 104 -1.82 13.11 16.65
N TYR A 105 -0.69 13.49 17.28
CA TYR A 105 0.39 14.21 16.60
C TYR A 105 0.96 13.39 15.44
N GLY A 106 1.24 12.10 15.66
CA GLY A 106 1.75 11.21 14.61
C GLY A 106 0.80 11.08 13.42
N LEU A 107 -0.52 11.03 13.64
CA LEU A 107 -1.52 11.05 12.56
C LEU A 107 -1.47 12.36 11.75
N TYR A 108 -1.31 13.52 12.40
CA TYR A 108 -1.20 14.80 11.69
C TYR A 108 0.08 14.87 10.84
N VAL A 109 1.21 14.41 11.37
CA VAL A 109 2.47 14.33 10.61
C VAL A 109 2.31 13.38 9.42
N PHE A 110 1.69 12.22 9.63
CA PHE A 110 1.42 11.26 8.55
C PHE A 110 0.56 11.86 7.44
N ARG A 111 -0.52 12.58 7.81
CA ARG A 111 -1.38 13.29 6.83
C ARG A 111 -0.60 14.34 6.04
N GLY A 112 0.24 15.13 6.71
CA GLY A 112 1.09 16.12 6.06
C GLY A 112 2.01 15.48 5.01
N LEU A 113 2.72 14.42 5.42
CA LEU A 113 3.60 13.65 4.53
C LEU A 113 2.85 12.99 3.38
N ALA A 114 1.64 12.47 3.61
CA ALA A 114 0.80 11.89 2.57
C ALA A 114 0.42 12.93 1.51
N VAL A 115 0.04 14.14 1.92
CA VAL A 115 -0.25 15.26 0.99
C VAL A 115 1.00 15.68 0.23
N THR A 116 2.16 15.79 0.91
CA THR A 116 3.43 16.07 0.24
C THR A 116 3.73 15.01 -0.82
N GLN A 117 3.49 13.74 -0.52
CA GLN A 117 3.76 12.63 -1.45
C GLN A 117 2.84 12.69 -2.68
N VAL A 118 1.57 13.07 -2.53
CA VAL A 118 0.65 13.30 -3.66
C VAL A 118 1.22 14.38 -4.59
N ILE A 119 1.71 15.49 -4.01
CA ILE A 119 2.28 16.61 -4.77
C ILE A 119 3.54 16.17 -5.52
N THR A 120 4.45 15.44 -4.87
CA THR A 120 5.70 14.99 -5.51
C THR A 120 5.46 13.95 -6.60
N VAL A 121 4.44 13.10 -6.45
CA VAL A 121 4.02 12.15 -7.49
C VAL A 121 3.37 12.87 -8.67
N ALA A 122 2.49 13.84 -8.40
CA ALA A 122 1.89 14.64 -9.46
C ALA A 122 2.97 15.37 -10.27
N TRP A 123 3.92 16.02 -9.58
CA TRP A 123 5.07 16.64 -10.22
C TRP A 123 5.89 15.65 -11.06
N SER A 124 6.22 14.47 -10.50
CA SER A 124 6.97 13.43 -11.21
C SER A 124 6.29 12.96 -12.49
N THR A 125 4.96 12.92 -12.49
CA THR A 125 4.16 12.50 -13.64
C THR A 125 4.30 13.47 -14.81
N PHE A 126 4.45 14.77 -14.53
CA PHE A 126 4.60 15.81 -15.55
C PHE A 126 6.07 16.09 -15.90
N ASP A 127 7.04 15.59 -15.12
CA ASP A 127 8.46 15.71 -15.46
C ASP A 127 8.88 14.65 -16.49
N GLY A 128 9.16 15.11 -17.71
CA GLY A 128 9.63 14.26 -18.81
C GLY A 128 10.95 13.53 -18.51
N ARG A 129 11.76 14.00 -17.55
CA ARG A 129 13.03 13.35 -17.18
C ARG A 129 12.83 11.94 -16.61
N THR A 130 11.79 11.76 -15.79
CA THR A 130 11.42 10.45 -15.20
C THR A 130 11.21 9.40 -16.30
N LEU A 131 10.56 9.81 -17.40
CA LEU A 131 10.33 8.93 -18.55
C LEU A 131 11.61 8.59 -19.31
N VAL A 132 12.52 9.56 -19.46
CA VAL A 132 13.82 9.34 -20.09
C VAL A 132 14.67 8.35 -19.30
N TYR A 133 14.71 8.48 -17.96
CA TYR A 133 15.40 7.51 -17.10
C TYR A 133 14.83 6.09 -17.27
N GLN A 134 13.50 5.94 -17.30
CA GLN A 134 12.84 4.65 -17.56
C GLN A 134 13.22 4.07 -18.93
N GLN A 135 13.24 4.88 -19.99
CA GLN A 135 13.60 4.44 -21.35
C GLN A 135 15.07 4.04 -21.44
N ASN A 136 15.98 4.83 -20.87
CA ASN A 136 17.42 4.54 -20.85
C ASN A 136 17.70 3.24 -20.10
N ARG A 137 17.06 3.02 -18.95
CA ARG A 137 17.22 1.80 -18.16
C ARG A 137 16.72 0.56 -18.90
N LYS A 138 15.57 0.65 -19.58
CA LYS A 138 15.07 -0.41 -20.47
C LYS A 138 16.05 -0.68 -21.61
N GLY A 139 16.53 0.36 -22.30
CA GLY A 139 17.49 0.22 -23.39
C GLY A 139 18.78 -0.46 -22.96
N ALA A 140 19.34 -0.06 -21.81
CA ALA A 140 20.52 -0.69 -21.23
C ALA A 140 20.29 -2.18 -20.90
N LEU A 141 19.07 -2.54 -20.47
CA LEU A 141 18.71 -3.94 -20.22
C LEU A 141 18.73 -4.77 -21.51
N PHE A 142 18.12 -4.27 -22.59
CA PHE A 142 18.13 -4.93 -23.91
C PHE A 142 19.53 -5.01 -24.54
N GLN A 143 20.43 -4.07 -24.23
CA GLN A 143 21.83 -4.14 -24.68
C GLN A 143 22.62 -5.21 -23.92
N LYS A 144 22.31 -5.41 -22.63
CA LYS A 144 23.03 -6.35 -21.77
C LYS A 144 22.65 -7.80 -22.03
N ASP A 145 21.39 -8.06 -22.37
CA ASP A 145 20.87 -9.40 -22.57
C ASP A 145 19.91 -9.45 -23.77
N VAL A 146 20.28 -10.24 -24.78
CA VAL A 146 19.53 -10.39 -26.03
C VAL A 146 18.26 -11.24 -25.84
N ASN A 147 18.17 -12.01 -24.75
CA ASN A 147 17.02 -12.86 -24.45
C ASN A 147 15.91 -12.13 -23.69
N VAL A 148 16.07 -10.83 -23.41
CA VAL A 148 15.07 -10.02 -22.70
C VAL A 148 13.76 -10.02 -23.50
N PRO A 149 12.62 -10.40 -22.89
CA PRO A 149 11.32 -10.36 -23.54
C PRO A 149 11.01 -8.97 -24.12
N LYS A 150 10.60 -8.92 -25.39
CA LYS A 150 10.33 -7.65 -26.11
C LYS A 150 9.26 -6.80 -25.40
N GLU A 151 8.37 -7.45 -24.66
CA GLU A 151 7.32 -6.83 -23.87
C GLU A 151 7.86 -5.88 -22.80
N ILE A 152 9.08 -6.08 -22.31
CA ILE A 152 9.72 -5.22 -21.29
C ILE A 152 9.99 -3.81 -21.85
N GLY A 153 10.14 -3.68 -23.18
CA GLY A 153 10.34 -2.40 -23.85
C GLY A 153 9.08 -1.53 -23.94
N CYS A 154 7.90 -2.08 -23.65
CA CYS A 154 6.64 -1.36 -23.82
C CYS A 154 6.50 -0.16 -22.87
N TYR A 155 5.72 0.84 -23.29
CA TYR A 155 5.39 2.03 -22.50
C TYR A 155 4.61 1.72 -21.22
N THR A 156 3.91 0.59 -21.19
CA THR A 156 3.10 0.11 -20.06
C THR A 156 3.92 -0.65 -19.02
N VAL A 157 5.23 -0.81 -19.25
CA VAL A 157 6.17 -1.40 -18.29
C VAL A 157 6.79 -0.32 -17.44
N PHE A 158 6.95 -0.61 -16.16
CA PHE A 158 7.84 0.13 -15.28
C PHE A 158 9.03 -0.76 -14.92
N ILE A 159 10.20 -0.13 -14.86
CA ILE A 159 11.43 -0.72 -14.35
C ILE A 159 11.89 0.10 -13.14
N PHE A 160 12.42 -0.56 -12.12
CA PHE A 160 13.05 0.18 -11.03
C PHE A 160 14.32 0.87 -11.53
N THR A 161 14.36 2.20 -11.37
CA THR A 161 15.45 3.05 -11.88
C THR A 161 16.02 3.87 -10.72
N PRO A 162 17.02 3.34 -9.97
CA PRO A 162 17.57 4.02 -8.81
C PRO A 162 18.33 5.31 -9.17
N GLU A 163 18.70 5.50 -10.43
CA GLU A 163 19.36 6.71 -10.93
C GLU A 163 18.38 7.90 -11.05
N ASP A 164 17.08 7.64 -11.02
CA ASP A 164 16.04 8.68 -11.08
C ASP A 164 15.83 9.30 -9.67
N PRO A 165 16.26 10.57 -9.47
CA PRO A 165 16.21 11.21 -8.16
C PRO A 165 14.77 11.42 -7.69
N ILE A 166 13.81 11.59 -8.61
CA ILE A 166 12.41 11.83 -8.26
C ILE A 166 11.77 10.51 -7.80
N LEU A 167 12.05 9.41 -8.50
CA LEU A 167 11.58 8.08 -8.11
C LEU A 167 12.13 7.67 -6.73
N ILE A 168 13.44 7.85 -6.50
CA ILE A 168 14.07 7.55 -5.21
C ILE A 168 13.51 8.43 -4.09
N THR A 169 13.30 9.72 -4.33
CA THR A 169 12.69 10.61 -3.34
C THR A 169 11.28 10.15 -2.97
N ASN A 170 10.46 9.81 -3.96
CA ASN A 170 9.10 9.30 -3.72
C ASN A 170 9.11 7.98 -2.94
N LEU A 171 10.04 7.07 -3.27
CA LEU A 171 10.22 5.81 -2.54
C LEU A 171 10.66 6.04 -1.09
N ALA A 172 11.57 6.99 -0.86
CA ALA A 172 12.03 7.35 0.48
C ALA A 172 10.89 7.94 1.33
N ILE A 173 10.11 8.88 0.78
CA ILE A 173 8.92 9.44 1.46
C ILE A 173 7.92 8.32 1.79
N TYR A 174 7.67 7.41 0.85
CA TYR A 174 6.81 6.26 1.08
C TYR A 174 7.33 5.34 2.20
N GLY A 175 8.62 5.05 2.23
CA GLY A 175 9.24 4.28 3.31
C GLY A 175 9.09 4.94 4.68
N VAL A 176 9.28 6.27 4.76
CA VAL A 176 9.05 7.05 5.98
C VAL A 176 7.59 6.98 6.41
N LEU A 177 6.64 7.09 5.47
CA LEU A 177 5.21 6.95 5.76
C LEU A 177 4.90 5.58 6.38
N VAL A 178 5.35 4.48 5.75
CA VAL A 178 5.10 3.13 6.27
C VAL A 178 5.67 2.97 7.69
N PHE A 179 6.90 3.42 7.92
CA PHE A 179 7.54 3.33 9.23
C PHE A 179 6.83 4.17 10.29
N LEU A 180 6.46 5.42 9.95
CA LEU A 180 5.70 6.30 10.83
C LEU A 180 4.33 5.69 11.17
N GLY A 181 3.63 5.15 10.17
CA GLY A 181 2.33 4.50 10.36
C GLY A 181 2.42 3.31 11.32
N LEU A 182 3.46 2.49 11.19
CA LEU A 182 3.70 1.38 12.13
C LEU A 182 3.93 1.89 13.56
N ILE A 183 4.75 2.92 13.75
CA ILE A 183 5.00 3.53 15.05
C ILE A 183 3.71 4.08 15.67
N VAL A 184 2.90 4.81 14.89
CA VAL A 184 1.63 5.39 15.36
C VAL A 184 0.63 4.29 15.74
N ALA A 185 0.50 3.24 14.94
CA ALA A 185 -0.37 2.11 15.24
C ALA A 185 0.07 1.38 16.53
N LEU A 186 1.36 1.01 16.63
CA LEU A 186 1.89 0.30 17.79
C LEU A 186 1.81 1.12 19.08
N SER A 187 2.18 2.40 19.02
CA SER A 187 2.06 3.31 20.16
C SER A 187 0.61 3.47 20.61
N THR A 188 -0.34 3.57 19.67
CA THR A 188 -1.77 3.59 19.98
C THR A 188 -2.22 2.35 20.74
N VAL A 189 -1.90 1.16 20.21
CA VAL A 189 -2.24 -0.12 20.86
C VAL A 189 -1.64 -0.21 22.25
N TYR A 190 -0.36 0.16 22.41
CA TYR A 190 0.33 0.15 23.69
C TYR A 190 -0.34 1.07 24.71
N LEU A 191 -0.64 2.32 24.32
CA LEU A 191 -1.24 3.31 25.22
C LEU A 191 -2.65 2.92 25.65
N ILE A 192 -3.46 2.39 24.73
CA ILE A 192 -4.80 1.92 25.08
C ILE A 192 -4.72 0.74 26.06
N ASN A 193 -3.87 -0.26 25.79
CA ASN A 193 -3.70 -1.39 26.69
C ASN A 193 -3.20 -0.96 28.07
N ARG A 194 -2.26 -0.01 28.12
CA ARG A 194 -1.76 0.57 29.37
C ARG A 194 -2.87 1.27 30.15
N PHE A 195 -3.73 2.05 29.48
CA PHE A 195 -4.86 2.73 30.12
C PHE A 195 -5.89 1.73 30.66
N LEU A 196 -6.31 0.76 29.84
CA LEU A 196 -7.31 -0.25 30.21
C LEU A 196 -6.86 -1.09 31.42
N ASN A 197 -5.57 -1.39 31.53
CA ASN A 197 -5.03 -2.14 32.66
C ASN A 197 -5.00 -1.31 33.96
N ARG A 198 -4.90 0.02 33.88
CA ARG A 198 -4.88 0.93 35.05
C ARG A 198 -6.25 1.48 35.45
N ALA A 199 -7.22 1.49 34.53
CA ALA A 199 -8.53 2.07 34.79
C ALA A 199 -9.33 1.21 35.78
N HIS A 200 -9.58 1.72 37.00
CA HIS A 200 -10.45 1.05 37.98
C HIS A 200 -11.94 1.28 37.72
N ASN A 201 -12.28 2.33 36.98
CA ASN A 201 -13.68 2.78 36.77
C ASN A 201 -14.39 2.07 35.59
N LEU A 202 -13.72 1.15 34.90
CA LEU A 202 -14.27 0.41 33.77
C LEU A 202 -14.57 -1.03 34.17
N SER A 203 -15.75 -1.54 33.79
CA SER A 203 -16.11 -2.95 33.98
C SER A 203 -15.17 -3.87 33.20
N GLN A 204 -15.03 -5.12 33.68
CA GLN A 204 -14.18 -6.12 33.03
C GLN A 204 -14.67 -6.45 31.60
N GLU A 205 -15.98 -6.49 31.40
CA GLU A 205 -16.56 -6.72 30.07
C GLU A 205 -16.21 -5.60 29.08
N THR A 206 -16.29 -4.33 29.50
CA THR A 206 -15.89 -3.20 28.65
C THR A 206 -14.40 -3.25 28.30
N LYS A 207 -13.53 -3.60 29.26
CA LYS A 207 -12.10 -3.78 29.01
C LYS A 207 -11.82 -4.89 27.99
N ARG A 208 -12.52 -6.02 28.12
CA ARG A 208 -12.40 -7.16 27.20
C ARG A 208 -12.84 -6.79 25.79
N LEU A 209 -13.96 -6.07 25.67
CA LEU A 209 -14.50 -5.61 24.39
C LEU A 209 -13.53 -4.65 23.68
N GLN A 210 -12.97 -3.67 24.40
CA GLN A 210 -11.99 -2.74 23.82
C GLN A 210 -10.71 -3.45 23.35
N LYS A 211 -10.19 -4.41 24.13
CA LYS A 211 -9.03 -5.22 23.72
C LYS A 211 -9.33 -6.03 22.46
N MET A 212 -10.49 -6.66 22.38
CA MET A 212 -10.90 -7.44 21.21
C MET A 212 -11.00 -6.58 19.94
N LEU A 213 -11.60 -5.39 20.05
CA LEU A 213 -11.72 -4.47 18.91
C LEU A 213 -10.35 -4.01 18.38
N ILE A 214 -9.39 -3.74 19.27
CA ILE A 214 -8.04 -3.30 18.88
C ILE A 214 -7.25 -4.44 18.24
N VAL A 215 -7.35 -5.65 18.78
CA VAL A 215 -6.72 -6.84 18.19
C VAL A 215 -7.30 -7.12 16.81
N SER A 216 -8.62 -7.00 16.65
CA SER A 216 -9.28 -7.14 15.35
C SER A 216 -8.77 -6.10 14.34
N LEU A 217 -8.67 -4.83 14.73
CA LEU A 217 -8.16 -3.76 13.87
C LEU A 217 -6.69 -3.97 13.47
N PHE A 218 -5.87 -4.44 14.42
CA PHE A 218 -4.48 -4.81 14.14
C PHE A 218 -4.39 -5.98 13.15
N GLY A 219 -5.22 -7.01 13.32
CA GLY A 219 -5.32 -8.12 12.39
C GLY A 219 -5.73 -7.69 10.98
N GLN A 220 -6.74 -6.81 10.85
CA GLN A 220 -7.15 -6.25 9.57
C GLN A 220 -6.01 -5.48 8.88
N SER A 221 -5.25 -4.70 9.65
CA SER A 221 -4.11 -3.95 9.14
C SER A 221 -2.99 -4.88 8.65
N ALA A 222 -2.71 -5.95 9.41
CA ALA A 222 -1.71 -6.95 9.03
C ALA A 222 -2.10 -7.69 7.73
N ILE A 223 -3.38 -8.04 7.57
CA ILE A 223 -3.89 -8.67 6.34
C ILE A 223 -3.63 -7.76 5.13
N HIS A 224 -3.92 -6.45 5.23
CA HIS A 224 -3.63 -5.50 4.16
C HIS A 224 -2.14 -5.46 3.79
N VAL A 225 -1.24 -5.44 4.78
CA VAL A 225 0.21 -5.46 4.52
C VAL A 225 0.63 -6.77 3.86
N ILE A 226 0.13 -7.91 4.32
CA ILE A 226 0.44 -9.22 3.74
C ILE A 226 -0.08 -9.32 2.31
N MET A 227 -1.31 -8.88 2.04
CA MET A 227 -1.89 -8.91 0.70
C MET A 227 -1.12 -8.03 -0.29
N ILE A 228 -0.46 -6.96 0.17
CA ILE A 228 0.39 -6.11 -0.68
C ILE A 228 1.80 -6.71 -0.83
N ALA A 229 2.40 -7.22 0.26
CA ALA A 229 3.78 -7.70 0.28
C ALA A 229 3.96 -9.11 -0.28
N PHE A 230 3.01 -10.01 -0.07
CA PHE A 230 3.10 -11.42 -0.46
C PHE A 230 3.14 -11.64 -1.99
N PRO A 231 2.32 -10.96 -2.80
CA PRO A 231 2.45 -11.04 -4.26
C PRO A 231 3.79 -10.50 -4.77
N ALA A 232 4.39 -9.55 -4.04
CA ALA A 232 5.72 -9.04 -4.37
C ALA A 232 6.81 -10.07 -4.01
N SER A 233 6.71 -10.76 -2.87
CA SER A 233 7.75 -11.68 -2.36
C SER A 233 7.70 -13.10 -2.93
N TYR A 234 6.53 -13.67 -3.23
CA TYR A 234 6.40 -15.01 -3.83
C TYR A 234 7.13 -15.14 -5.18
N LYS A 235 7.32 -14.01 -5.85
CA LYS A 235 8.04 -13.91 -7.12
C LYS A 235 9.57 -13.79 -6.95
N PHE A 236 10.12 -13.62 -5.75
CA PHE A 236 11.58 -13.64 -5.54
C PHE A 236 12.12 -15.03 -5.14
N ILE A 237 11.24 -16.02 -4.91
CA ILE A 237 11.58 -17.35 -4.39
C ILE A 237 11.53 -18.44 -5.50
N ASN A 238 10.99 -18.13 -6.67
CA ASN A 238 11.04 -18.99 -7.87
C ASN A 238 11.78 -18.28 -9.00
#